data_AF-A0A6A7GC95-F1
#
_entry.id   AF-A0A6A7GC95-F1
#
_cell.length_a   1.000
_cell.length_b   1.000
_cell.length_c   1.000
_cell.angle_alpha   90.00
_cell.angle_beta   90.00
_cell.angle_gamma   90.00
#
_symmetry.space_group_name_H-M   'P 1'
#
loop_
_entity.id
_entity.type
_entity.pdbx_description
1 polymer ?
#
loop_
_entity_poly.entity_id
_entity_poly.type
_entity_poly.pdbx_seq_one_letter_code
_entity_poly.pdbx_strand_id
1 'polypeptide(L)'
;MNCSDANPSLHKTALNDTKTYKIIIIGAGVAGLCASNILRDNNIDDYLILEARNRIGGRIIAINIEGRQLELGANWIHGVLGNPIYELASVNGLIPIVQSSSSHTVLAAMEDGAKLPFAILQEMYEVYSVFLKRCEEYFLCRYLPPEGVSSVGEHLRLERDLYLQKLPEQQRKSRLLVFDYLMRRETCIIGSGDLNAVDLMEIGSYTELPGGNISLPTGFSSILGPLAKHVPPEKILKGHAVSVVRWNNAAEDETQLLGAQMKEKQKVEILCDNGKVFYADSVICTVPLGVLKHSAKTMFQPPLPDNKMTSIEKLCYGTVDKIYLEYDRAFFTSELSELILLWDKTDDTADMASRWYRKIYSFTKINDTLLLGWISGEEAKYMETLSFEIVSEKCTEILRLFLADPFVPKPKRCICTSWWSQPYSRGSYSSIGVGGSQLDIQTIAAPLYAQPHHTIPSLLFAGEHCHPSFYSTVHGAYLSGLDAARYLCELPGIVNTQQDPVTAASDSSNSKQTRTQTSADADADEEARAPQTSSSRCENKNVSQKDASTSDLTLTVEGTADLSSWLHGISLN
;
A
#
# COMPACT_ATOMS: atom_id res chain seq x y z
N MET A 1 -55.66 47.16 14.91
CA MET A 1 -55.66 46.52 16.25
C MET A 1 -55.20 45.08 16.01
N ASN A 2 -53.90 44.78 16.05
CA ASN A 2 -52.97 44.62 17.19
C ASN A 2 -53.32 43.47 18.15
N CYS A 3 -52.48 42.43 18.14
CA CYS A 3 -51.66 41.88 19.25
C CYS A 3 -50.83 40.74 18.64
N SER A 4 -49.51 40.82 18.46
CA SER A 4 -48.38 40.93 19.41
C SER A 4 -48.00 39.63 20.11
N ASP A 5 -46.68 39.41 20.13
CA ASP A 5 -45.89 38.60 21.07
C ASP A 5 -45.74 37.09 20.83
N ALA A 6 -44.85 36.75 19.89
CA ALA A 6 -44.04 35.53 19.98
C ALA A 6 -42.58 35.92 20.26
N ASN A 7 -42.16 35.58 21.48
CA ASN A 7 -40.92 35.91 22.17
C ASN A 7 -39.66 35.33 21.45
N PRO A 8 -38.63 36.12 21.07
CA PRO A 8 -37.42 35.62 20.39
C PRO A 8 -36.37 34.98 21.32
N SER A 9 -36.70 34.63 22.56
CA SER A 9 -35.70 34.29 23.59
C SER A 9 -35.37 32.80 23.78
N LEU A 10 -35.74 31.91 22.85
CA LEU A 10 -35.52 30.45 23.00
C LEU A 10 -34.35 29.85 22.21
N HIS A 11 -33.46 30.66 21.61
CA HIS A 11 -32.24 30.17 20.92
C HIS A 11 -30.92 30.65 21.57
N LYS A 12 -30.89 30.80 22.89
CA LYS A 12 -29.65 31.09 23.64
C LYS A 12 -29.34 30.03 24.71
N THR A 13 -29.23 28.77 24.30
CA THR A 13 -28.61 27.73 25.15
C THR A 13 -28.15 26.54 24.30
N ALA A 14 -26.94 26.66 23.72
CA ALA A 14 -26.02 25.56 23.32
C ALA A 14 -24.75 26.05 22.58
N LEU A 15 -24.48 27.35 22.49
CA LEU A 15 -23.22 27.89 21.96
C LEU A 15 -22.25 28.09 23.12
N ASN A 16 -21.48 27.05 23.54
CA ASN A 16 -20.35 27.21 24.46
C ASN A 16 -19.48 25.94 24.63
N ASP A 17 -19.05 25.31 23.53
CA ASP A 17 -17.86 24.42 23.58
C ASP A 17 -17.13 24.35 22.22
N THR A 18 -16.90 25.50 21.59
CA THR A 18 -16.12 25.59 20.34
C THR A 18 -14.64 25.34 20.62
N LYS A 19 -14.20 24.08 20.50
CA LYS A 19 -12.80 23.70 20.72
C LYS A 19 -11.93 24.10 19.52
N THR A 20 -10.97 24.97 19.78
CA THR A 20 -9.87 25.33 18.86
C THR A 20 -8.65 24.48 19.18
N TYR A 21 -7.92 24.05 18.16
CA TYR A 21 -6.61 23.40 18.26
C TYR A 21 -5.57 24.13 17.39
N LYS A 22 -4.28 23.95 17.63
CA LYS A 22 -3.26 24.34 16.64
C LYS A 22 -3.40 23.48 15.37
N ILE A 23 -3.53 22.16 15.54
CA ILE A 23 -3.54 21.22 14.40
C ILE A 23 -4.68 20.22 14.53
N ILE A 24 -5.44 20.00 13.46
CA ILE A 24 -6.36 18.84 13.36
C ILE A 24 -5.83 17.86 12.31
N ILE A 25 -5.85 16.58 12.64
CA ILE A 25 -5.52 15.48 11.72
C ILE A 25 -6.83 14.77 11.37
N ILE A 26 -7.17 14.71 10.08
CA ILE A 26 -8.35 13.98 9.60
C ILE A 26 -7.91 12.57 9.23
N GLY A 27 -8.32 11.58 10.04
CA GLY A 27 -8.04 10.16 9.89
C GLY A 27 -6.98 9.64 10.86
N ALA A 28 -7.28 8.54 11.56
CA ALA A 28 -6.38 7.79 12.43
C ALA A 28 -5.81 6.54 11.72
N GLY A 29 -5.53 6.65 10.42
CA GLY A 29 -4.69 5.70 9.68
C GLY A 29 -3.20 5.89 9.99
N VAL A 30 -2.33 5.11 9.35
CA VAL A 30 -0.87 5.16 9.61
C VAL A 30 -0.30 6.55 9.38
N ALA A 31 -0.71 7.25 8.32
CA ALA A 31 -0.27 8.62 8.05
C ALA A 31 -0.63 9.58 9.19
N GLY A 32 -1.89 9.54 9.67
CA GLY A 32 -2.35 10.42 10.74
C GLY A 32 -1.73 10.07 12.10
N LEU A 33 -1.58 8.79 12.42
CA LEU A 33 -0.90 8.34 13.65
C LEU A 33 0.58 8.74 13.62
N CYS A 34 1.27 8.55 12.49
CA CYS A 34 2.64 8.99 12.32
C CYS A 34 2.77 10.52 12.48
N ALA A 35 1.93 11.29 11.80
CA ALA A 35 1.90 12.74 11.93
C ALA A 35 1.73 13.18 13.39
N SER A 36 0.81 12.56 14.14
CA SER A 36 0.60 12.88 15.56
C SER A 36 1.81 12.58 16.45
N ASN A 37 2.55 11.49 16.18
CA ASN A 37 3.78 11.17 16.90
C ASN A 37 4.86 12.21 16.61
N ILE A 38 5.03 12.63 15.34
CA ILE A 38 5.99 13.67 14.97
C ILE A 38 5.66 15.02 15.62
N LEU A 39 4.38 15.43 15.64
CA LEU A 39 3.96 16.67 16.31
C LEU A 39 4.31 16.64 17.80
N ARG A 40 3.97 15.54 18.48
CA ARG A 40 4.28 15.34 19.88
C ARG A 40 5.79 15.33 20.15
N ASP A 41 6.57 14.64 19.34
CA ASP A 41 8.04 14.56 19.48
C ASP A 41 8.71 15.94 19.28
N ASN A 42 8.00 16.89 18.64
CA ASN A 42 8.40 18.29 18.51
C ASN A 42 7.70 19.23 19.53
N ASN A 43 7.14 18.68 20.62
CA ASN A 43 6.44 19.42 21.69
C ASN A 43 5.22 20.22 21.23
N ILE A 44 4.55 19.76 20.16
CA ILE A 44 3.28 20.31 19.69
C ILE A 44 2.16 19.38 20.19
N ASP A 45 1.69 19.64 21.41
CA ASP A 45 0.64 18.81 22.03
C ASP A 45 -0.77 19.31 21.72
N ASP A 46 -0.93 20.52 21.18
CA ASP A 46 -2.24 21.08 20.84
C ASP A 46 -2.74 20.59 19.46
N TYR A 47 -2.98 19.28 19.38
CA TYR A 47 -3.60 18.66 18.22
C TYR A 47 -4.82 17.81 18.60
N LEU A 48 -5.59 17.41 17.58
CA LEU A 48 -6.68 16.44 17.68
C LEU A 48 -6.76 15.58 16.41
N ILE A 49 -7.04 14.28 16.55
CA ILE A 49 -7.31 13.35 15.45
C ILE A 49 -8.81 13.06 15.36
N LEU A 50 -9.41 13.29 14.20
CA LEU A 50 -10.80 12.98 13.90
C LEU A 50 -10.86 11.73 13.02
N GLU A 51 -11.40 10.63 13.55
CA GLU A 51 -11.51 9.36 12.83
C GLU A 51 -12.98 9.02 12.58
N ALA A 52 -13.31 8.77 11.32
CA ALA A 52 -14.67 8.45 10.90
C ALA A 52 -15.15 7.11 11.46
N ARG A 53 -14.27 6.10 11.53
CA ARG A 53 -14.59 4.77 12.01
C ARG A 53 -14.59 4.71 13.55
N ASN A 54 -15.16 3.65 14.08
CA ASN A 54 -15.09 3.33 15.52
C ASN A 54 -13.78 2.65 15.93
N ARG A 55 -12.72 2.76 15.10
CA ARG A 55 -11.41 2.13 15.30
C ARG A 55 -10.32 2.95 14.60
N ILE A 56 -9.08 2.78 15.04
CA ILE A 56 -7.90 3.30 14.33
C ILE A 56 -7.45 2.34 13.22
N GLY A 57 -6.41 2.73 12.48
CA GLY A 57 -5.71 1.90 11.50
C GLY A 57 -6.21 2.04 10.07
N GLY A 58 -7.40 2.60 9.85
CA GLY A 58 -7.95 2.82 8.51
C GLY A 58 -8.02 1.53 7.70
N ARG A 59 -7.19 1.41 6.66
CA ARG A 59 -7.07 0.22 5.81
C ARG A 59 -6.30 -0.94 6.44
N ILE A 60 -5.70 -0.76 7.60
CA ILE A 60 -5.18 -1.86 8.42
C ILE A 60 -6.29 -2.32 9.37
N ILE A 61 -6.73 -3.57 9.20
CA ILE A 61 -7.76 -4.20 10.01
C ILE A 61 -7.57 -5.71 9.97
N ALA A 62 -7.67 -6.32 11.15
CA ALA A 62 -7.80 -7.75 11.31
C ALA A 62 -9.09 -8.11 12.04
N ILE A 63 -9.54 -9.33 11.82
CA ILE A 63 -10.58 -9.98 12.62
C ILE A 63 -10.01 -11.23 13.29
N ASN A 64 -10.53 -11.59 14.45
CA ASN A 64 -10.11 -12.80 15.14
C ASN A 64 -10.98 -13.98 14.70
N ILE A 65 -10.36 -15.03 14.17
CA ILE A 65 -11.00 -16.31 13.85
C ILE A 65 -10.21 -17.42 14.52
N GLU A 66 -10.86 -18.17 15.41
CA GLU A 66 -10.26 -19.29 16.16
C GLU A 66 -8.94 -18.94 16.85
N GLY A 67 -8.84 -17.74 17.41
CA GLY A 67 -7.64 -17.26 18.11
C GLY A 67 -6.55 -16.72 17.19
N ARG A 68 -6.78 -16.65 15.87
CA ARG A 68 -5.84 -16.10 14.88
C ARG A 68 -6.31 -14.75 14.35
N GLN A 69 -5.36 -13.85 14.09
CA GLN A 69 -5.63 -12.58 13.43
C GLN A 69 -5.62 -12.77 11.91
N LEU A 70 -6.77 -12.50 11.29
CA LEU A 70 -6.94 -12.55 9.86
C LEU A 70 -6.93 -11.14 9.29
N GLU A 71 -5.89 -10.80 8.55
CA GLU A 71 -5.70 -9.47 7.98
C GLU A 71 -6.65 -9.22 6.80
N LEU A 72 -7.61 -8.32 6.97
CA LEU A 72 -8.53 -7.94 5.90
C LEU A 72 -7.90 -6.88 4.96
N GLY A 73 -6.87 -6.17 5.44
CA GLY A 73 -6.18 -5.10 4.73
C GLY A 73 -4.76 -5.45 4.29
N ALA A 74 -3.78 -4.65 4.72
CA ALA A 74 -2.37 -4.93 4.45
C ALA A 74 -1.89 -6.23 5.11
N ASN A 75 -1.03 -6.99 4.42
CA ASN A 75 -0.47 -8.26 4.92
C ASN A 75 1.05 -8.27 5.08
N TRP A 76 1.76 -7.42 4.33
CA TRP A 76 3.21 -7.53 4.20
C TRP A 76 3.91 -6.19 4.44
N ILE A 77 5.08 -6.29 5.05
CA ILE A 77 6.09 -5.24 5.05
C ILE A 77 6.92 -5.48 3.79
N HIS A 78 6.91 -4.52 2.86
CA HIS A 78 7.61 -4.62 1.59
C HIS A 78 9.03 -4.08 1.68
N GLY A 79 10.02 -4.98 1.63
CA GLY A 79 11.43 -4.65 1.86
C GLY A 79 11.77 -4.46 3.33
N VAL A 80 13.00 -4.82 3.67
CA VAL A 80 13.57 -4.77 5.02
C VAL A 80 14.43 -3.53 5.20
N LEU A 81 15.29 -3.26 4.21
CA LEU A 81 16.28 -2.21 4.30
C LEU A 81 15.65 -0.85 3.95
N GLY A 82 15.77 0.11 4.86
CA GLY A 82 15.21 1.45 4.70
C GLY A 82 13.69 1.52 4.85
N ASN A 83 13.03 0.44 5.28
CA ASN A 83 11.59 0.44 5.52
C ASN A 83 11.27 0.84 6.97
N PRO A 84 10.65 2.02 7.23
CA PRO A 84 10.36 2.46 8.59
C PRO A 84 9.35 1.56 9.34
N ILE A 85 8.52 0.80 8.61
CA ILE A 85 7.58 -0.15 9.21
C ILE A 85 8.32 -1.41 9.67
N TYR A 86 9.34 -1.85 8.92
CA TYR A 86 10.23 -2.93 9.37
C TYR A 86 10.96 -2.52 10.66
N GLU A 87 11.55 -1.33 10.68
CA GLU A 87 12.25 -0.80 11.86
C GLU A 87 11.32 -0.72 13.07
N LEU A 88 10.13 -0.15 12.89
CA LEU A 88 9.10 -0.10 13.93
C LEU A 88 8.73 -1.50 14.45
N ALA A 89 8.52 -2.46 13.56
CA ALA A 89 8.20 -3.83 13.93
C ALA A 89 9.36 -4.50 14.70
N SER A 90 10.60 -4.25 14.27
CA SER A 90 11.82 -4.82 14.85
C SER A 90 12.03 -4.33 16.28
N VAL A 91 12.01 -3.00 16.50
CA VAL A 91 12.24 -2.41 17.83
C VAL A 91 11.14 -2.73 18.84
N ASN A 92 9.96 -3.15 18.36
CA ASN A 92 8.85 -3.60 19.20
C ASN A 92 8.73 -5.14 19.29
N GLY A 93 9.71 -5.89 18.79
CA GLY A 93 9.74 -7.35 18.91
C GLY A 93 8.64 -8.07 18.14
N LEU A 94 8.11 -7.47 17.06
CA LEU A 94 7.07 -8.05 16.21
C LEU A 94 7.63 -8.99 15.13
N ILE A 95 8.94 -8.93 14.88
CA ILE A 95 9.63 -9.77 13.89
C ILE A 95 10.21 -11.00 14.59
N PRO A 96 9.96 -12.23 14.09
CA PRO A 96 10.48 -13.44 14.69
C PRO A 96 12.01 -13.54 14.51
N ILE A 97 12.70 -14.05 15.54
CA ILE A 97 14.16 -14.29 15.52
C ILE A 97 14.51 -15.46 14.60
N VAL A 98 13.58 -16.40 14.39
CA VAL A 98 13.76 -17.59 13.55
C VAL A 98 12.68 -17.61 12.47
N GLN A 99 13.09 -17.53 11.21
CA GLN A 99 12.21 -17.85 10.08
C GLN A 99 12.26 -19.35 9.82
N SER A 100 11.13 -20.04 9.97
CA SER A 100 11.00 -21.40 9.47
C SER A 100 10.80 -21.36 7.96
N SER A 101 11.68 -21.99 7.18
CA SER A 101 11.41 -22.30 5.79
C SER A 101 10.38 -23.43 5.75
N SER A 102 9.16 -23.14 5.32
CA SER A 102 8.21 -24.19 4.91
C SER A 102 8.41 -24.48 3.43
N SER A 103 8.39 -25.74 3.02
CA SER A 103 8.34 -26.07 1.59
C SER A 103 7.02 -25.56 1.02
N HIS A 104 7.08 -24.72 -0.01
CA HIS A 104 5.90 -24.18 -0.68
C HIS A 104 5.62 -25.00 -1.93
N THR A 105 4.65 -25.92 -1.89
CA THR A 105 4.22 -26.62 -3.10
C THR A 105 3.08 -25.84 -3.75
N VAL A 106 3.25 -25.57 -5.04
CA VAL A 106 2.27 -24.84 -5.86
C VAL A 106 1.70 -25.79 -6.91
N LEU A 107 0.39 -25.79 -7.06
CA LEU A 107 -0.30 -26.52 -8.12
C LEU A 107 -0.95 -25.52 -9.08
N ALA A 108 -0.54 -25.54 -10.35
CA ALA A 108 -1.26 -24.84 -11.40
C ALA A 108 -2.15 -25.84 -12.15
N ALA A 109 -3.46 -25.57 -12.18
CA ALA A 109 -4.44 -26.44 -12.81
C ALA A 109 -5.31 -25.67 -13.82
N MET A 110 -5.77 -26.36 -14.85
CA MET A 110 -6.74 -25.88 -15.84
C MET A 110 -8.18 -26.20 -15.39
N GLU A 111 -9.18 -25.67 -16.09
CA GLU A 111 -10.61 -25.90 -15.78
C GLU A 111 -11.04 -27.37 -15.90
N ASP A 112 -10.33 -28.22 -16.62
CA ASP A 112 -10.61 -29.67 -16.67
C ASP A 112 -9.88 -30.46 -15.56
N GLY A 113 -9.17 -29.76 -14.66
CA GLY A 113 -8.33 -30.34 -13.61
C GLY A 113 -6.97 -30.83 -14.10
N ALA A 114 -6.63 -30.65 -15.38
CA ALA A 114 -5.30 -30.97 -15.89
C ALA A 114 -4.24 -30.09 -15.22
N LYS A 115 -3.17 -30.73 -14.75
CA LYS A 115 -2.07 -30.06 -14.04
C LYS A 115 -1.03 -29.55 -15.03
N LEU A 116 -0.62 -28.31 -14.87
CA LEU A 116 0.48 -27.76 -15.66
C LEU A 116 1.83 -28.21 -15.07
N PRO A 117 2.78 -28.70 -15.89
CA PRO A 117 4.13 -29.00 -15.43
C PRO A 117 4.79 -27.78 -14.78
N PHE A 118 5.42 -28.00 -13.63
CA PHE A 118 6.09 -26.94 -12.86
C PHE A 118 7.16 -26.19 -13.67
N ALA A 119 7.89 -26.89 -14.54
CA ALA A 119 8.90 -26.26 -15.40
C ALA A 119 8.34 -25.14 -16.29
N ILE A 120 7.10 -25.29 -16.79
CA ILE A 120 6.45 -24.24 -17.60
C ILE A 120 6.05 -23.06 -16.71
N LEU A 121 5.57 -23.35 -15.50
CA LEU A 121 5.24 -22.32 -14.53
C LEU A 121 6.48 -21.49 -14.20
N GLN A 122 7.58 -22.14 -13.82
CA GLN A 122 8.84 -21.48 -13.49
C GLN A 122 9.37 -20.64 -14.67
N GLU A 123 9.43 -21.22 -15.88
CA GLU A 123 9.83 -20.52 -17.10
C GLU A 123 9.02 -19.23 -17.27
N MET A 124 7.69 -19.31 -17.13
CA MET A 124 6.82 -18.16 -17.37
C MET A 124 6.93 -17.08 -16.29
N TYR A 125 7.22 -17.45 -15.04
CA TYR A 125 7.53 -16.46 -14.00
C TYR A 125 8.82 -15.69 -14.32
N GLU A 126 9.88 -16.40 -14.73
CA GLU A 126 11.16 -15.78 -15.13
C GLU A 126 10.98 -14.87 -16.36
N VAL A 127 10.20 -15.30 -17.35
CA VAL A 127 9.88 -14.50 -18.54
C VAL A 127 9.09 -13.25 -18.17
N TYR A 128 8.04 -13.40 -17.34
CA TYR A 128 7.19 -12.28 -16.97
C TYR A 128 7.91 -11.26 -16.07
N SER A 129 8.81 -11.70 -15.18
CA SER A 129 9.64 -10.77 -14.40
C SER A 129 10.54 -9.92 -15.29
N VAL A 130 11.05 -10.48 -16.38
CA VAL A 130 11.81 -9.69 -17.39
C VAL A 130 10.90 -8.66 -18.07
N PHE A 131 9.65 -9.03 -18.39
CA PHE A 131 8.72 -8.09 -19.01
C PHE A 131 8.37 -6.91 -18.08
N LEU A 132 8.10 -7.17 -16.80
CA LEU A 132 7.87 -6.10 -15.82
C LEU A 132 9.09 -5.19 -15.66
N LYS A 133 10.29 -5.76 -15.58
CA LYS A 133 11.52 -4.96 -15.49
C LYS A 133 11.71 -4.03 -16.70
N ARG A 134 11.35 -4.49 -17.90
CA ARG A 134 11.35 -3.62 -19.09
C ARG A 134 10.33 -2.50 -19.02
N CYS A 135 9.16 -2.75 -18.42
CA CYS A 135 8.20 -1.67 -18.15
C CYS A 135 8.83 -0.59 -17.24
N GLU A 136 9.56 -0.99 -16.20
CA GLU A 136 10.22 -0.06 -15.27
C GLU A 136 11.35 0.75 -15.94
N GLU A 137 12.09 0.13 -16.88
CA GLU A 137 13.18 0.77 -17.62
C GLU A 137 12.74 2.01 -18.41
N TYR A 138 11.47 2.13 -18.82
CA TYR A 138 10.97 3.34 -19.47
C TYR A 138 11.09 4.57 -18.57
N PHE A 139 10.77 4.43 -17.29
CA PHE A 139 10.95 5.49 -16.30
C PHE A 139 12.44 5.66 -15.95
N LEU A 140 13.10 4.56 -15.56
CA LEU A 140 14.45 4.58 -15.00
C LEU A 140 15.51 5.04 -16.01
N CYS A 141 15.39 4.60 -17.25
CA CYS A 141 16.34 4.90 -18.33
C CYS A 141 15.84 5.99 -19.28
N ARG A 142 14.63 6.53 -19.07
CA ARG A 142 13.99 7.56 -19.92
C ARG A 142 13.87 7.11 -21.38
N TYR A 143 13.54 5.85 -21.60
CA TYR A 143 13.27 5.34 -22.94
C TYR A 143 11.89 5.77 -23.42
N LEU A 144 11.71 5.79 -24.75
CA LEU A 144 10.41 5.99 -25.35
C LEU A 144 9.76 4.63 -25.64
N PRO A 145 8.47 4.45 -25.33
CA PRO A 145 7.77 3.22 -25.64
C PRO A 145 7.53 3.09 -27.15
N PRO A 146 7.26 1.87 -27.64
CA PRO A 146 6.84 1.66 -29.02
C PRO A 146 5.60 2.50 -29.37
N GLU A 147 5.45 2.86 -30.64
CA GLU A 147 4.29 3.60 -31.12
C GLU A 147 2.99 2.84 -30.80
N GLY A 148 2.01 3.56 -30.24
CA GLY A 148 0.71 2.98 -29.85
C GLY A 148 0.72 2.18 -28.55
N VAL A 149 1.82 2.18 -27.79
CA VAL A 149 1.91 1.53 -26.46
C VAL A 149 2.05 2.61 -25.39
N SER A 150 1.03 2.76 -24.56
CA SER A 150 0.95 3.79 -23.51
C SER A 150 0.78 3.23 -22.11
N SER A 151 0.33 1.98 -22.00
CA SER A 151 0.03 1.33 -20.73
C SER A 151 0.87 0.10 -20.48
N VAL A 152 1.00 -0.27 -19.21
CA VAL A 152 1.66 -1.52 -18.78
C VAL A 152 0.97 -2.72 -19.44
N GLY A 153 -0.36 -2.73 -19.48
CA GLY A 153 -1.13 -3.82 -20.09
C GLY A 153 -0.88 -4.01 -21.60
N GLU A 154 -0.73 -2.91 -22.34
CA GLU A 154 -0.37 -2.96 -23.77
C GLU A 154 1.05 -3.49 -23.98
N HIS A 155 2.01 -3.02 -23.19
CA HIS A 155 3.41 -3.45 -23.31
C HIS A 155 3.59 -4.93 -22.98
N LEU A 156 2.99 -5.39 -21.88
CA LEU A 156 3.06 -6.80 -21.48
C LEU A 156 2.45 -7.72 -22.55
N ARG A 157 1.37 -7.31 -23.22
CA ARG A 157 0.79 -8.07 -24.34
C ARG A 157 1.67 -8.08 -25.57
N LEU A 158 2.33 -6.96 -25.88
CA LEU A 158 3.29 -6.89 -26.97
C LEU A 158 4.45 -7.87 -26.73
N GLU A 159 5.04 -7.84 -25.53
CA GLU A 159 6.13 -8.75 -25.14
C GLU A 159 5.69 -10.22 -25.17
N ARG A 160 4.50 -10.52 -24.66
CA ARG A 160 3.87 -11.85 -24.77
C ARG A 160 3.79 -12.31 -26.21
N ASP A 161 3.25 -11.48 -27.11
CA ASP A 161 3.02 -11.86 -28.50
C ASP A 161 4.36 -12.13 -29.21
N LEU A 162 5.37 -11.31 -28.97
CA LEU A 162 6.73 -11.50 -29.47
C LEU A 162 7.38 -12.78 -28.94
N TYR A 163 7.17 -13.10 -27.66
CA TYR A 163 7.68 -14.32 -27.05
C TYR A 163 6.97 -15.57 -27.60
N LEU A 164 5.63 -15.57 -27.66
CA LEU A 164 4.85 -16.71 -28.16
C LEU A 164 5.11 -17.00 -29.65
N GLN A 165 5.37 -15.98 -30.47
CA GLN A 165 5.71 -16.16 -31.88
C GLN A 165 6.96 -17.00 -32.11
N LYS A 166 7.93 -16.95 -31.17
CA LYS A 166 9.18 -17.74 -31.23
C LYS A 166 8.98 -19.20 -30.85
N LEU A 167 7.86 -19.55 -30.22
CA LEU A 167 7.57 -20.90 -29.75
C LEU A 167 6.77 -21.72 -30.79
N PRO A 168 6.93 -23.05 -30.79
CA PRO A 168 6.06 -23.96 -31.53
C PRO A 168 4.58 -23.80 -31.10
N GLU A 169 3.65 -23.90 -32.05
CA GLU A 169 2.21 -23.66 -31.82
C GLU A 169 1.63 -24.48 -30.67
N GLN A 170 2.02 -25.75 -30.57
CA GLN A 170 1.56 -26.68 -29.52
C GLN A 170 1.92 -26.21 -28.10
N GLN A 171 2.98 -25.41 -27.95
CA GLN A 171 3.43 -24.91 -26.65
C GLN A 171 2.76 -23.59 -26.25
N ARG A 172 2.15 -22.87 -27.20
CA ARG A 172 1.67 -21.50 -26.98
C ARG A 172 0.49 -21.44 -26.01
N LYS A 173 -0.47 -22.39 -26.11
CA LYS A 173 -1.67 -22.38 -25.25
C LYS A 173 -1.29 -22.38 -23.76
N SER A 174 -0.39 -23.27 -23.35
CA SER A 174 -0.02 -23.40 -21.94
C SER A 174 0.68 -22.15 -21.40
N ARG A 175 1.56 -21.52 -22.18
CA ARG A 175 2.22 -20.25 -21.79
C ARG A 175 1.24 -19.09 -21.73
N LEU A 176 0.31 -19.01 -22.68
CA LEU A 176 -0.73 -17.99 -22.69
C LEU A 176 -1.60 -18.05 -21.43
N LEU A 177 -2.01 -19.24 -21.00
CA LEU A 177 -2.77 -19.42 -19.77
C LEU A 177 -2.02 -18.92 -18.54
N VAL A 178 -0.71 -19.21 -18.43
CA VAL A 178 0.12 -18.71 -17.32
C VAL A 178 0.27 -17.20 -17.41
N PHE A 179 0.50 -16.64 -18.60
CA PHE A 179 0.59 -15.20 -18.79
C PHE A 179 -0.70 -14.49 -18.34
N ASP A 180 -1.87 -14.99 -18.73
CA ASP A 180 -3.15 -14.39 -18.34
C ASP A 180 -3.38 -14.52 -16.82
N TYR A 181 -2.94 -15.60 -16.19
CA TYR A 181 -2.89 -15.71 -14.72
C TYR A 181 -2.00 -14.62 -14.10
N LEU A 182 -0.78 -14.44 -14.60
CA LEU A 182 0.18 -13.46 -14.09
C LEU A 182 -0.35 -12.03 -14.22
N MET A 183 -0.99 -11.70 -15.35
CA MET A 183 -1.67 -10.42 -15.55
C MET A 183 -2.76 -10.17 -14.49
N ARG A 184 -3.60 -11.17 -14.17
CA ARG A 184 -4.63 -11.04 -13.13
C ARG A 184 -4.01 -10.84 -11.75
N ARG A 185 -2.95 -11.59 -11.43
CA ARG A 185 -2.20 -11.38 -10.18
C ARG A 185 -1.65 -9.96 -10.09
N GLU A 186 -1.07 -9.47 -11.18
CA GLU A 186 -0.47 -8.12 -11.24
C GLU A 186 -1.50 -7.02 -10.99
N THR A 187 -2.74 -7.19 -11.45
CA THR A 187 -3.82 -6.22 -11.15
C THR A 187 -4.08 -6.11 -9.63
N CYS A 188 -3.96 -7.21 -8.88
CA CYS A 188 -4.06 -7.18 -7.42
C CYS A 188 -2.84 -6.54 -6.76
N ILE A 189 -1.63 -6.78 -7.29
CA ILE A 189 -0.38 -6.19 -6.76
C ILE A 189 -0.40 -4.67 -6.93
N ILE A 190 -0.64 -4.18 -8.15
CA ILE A 190 -0.63 -2.74 -8.46
C ILE A 190 -1.86 -2.02 -7.87
N GLY A 191 -2.97 -2.73 -7.66
CA GLY A 191 -4.22 -2.12 -7.22
C GLY A 191 -4.96 -1.44 -8.37
N SER A 192 -4.99 -2.10 -9.53
CA SER A 192 -5.78 -1.69 -10.69
C SER A 192 -6.80 -2.79 -11.04
N GLY A 193 -7.88 -2.46 -11.74
CA GLY A 193 -8.77 -3.47 -12.33
C GLY A 193 -8.27 -4.01 -13.67
N ASP A 194 -7.51 -3.21 -14.40
CA ASP A 194 -6.95 -3.51 -15.71
C ASP A 194 -5.57 -2.84 -15.83
N LEU A 195 -4.57 -3.57 -16.31
CA LEU A 195 -3.24 -3.00 -16.53
C LEU A 195 -3.19 -2.01 -17.70
N ASN A 196 -4.22 -1.96 -18.56
CA ASN A 196 -4.37 -0.87 -19.53
C ASN A 196 -4.62 0.49 -18.89
N ALA A 197 -5.14 0.50 -17.67
CA ALA A 197 -5.36 1.75 -16.95
C ALA A 197 -4.06 2.29 -16.35
N VAL A 198 -2.98 1.50 -16.27
CA VAL A 198 -1.74 1.84 -15.59
C VAL A 198 -0.74 2.41 -16.59
N ASP A 199 -0.19 3.58 -16.29
CA ASP A 199 0.76 4.28 -17.17
C ASP A 199 2.09 3.53 -17.27
N LEU A 200 2.55 3.30 -18.51
CA LEU A 200 3.82 2.60 -18.75
C LEU A 200 5.03 3.44 -18.39
N MET A 201 4.99 4.76 -18.62
CA MET A 201 6.12 5.65 -18.39
C MET A 201 6.37 5.89 -16.91
N GLU A 202 5.39 5.63 -16.06
CA GLU A 202 5.43 5.96 -14.63
C GLU A 202 5.48 4.73 -13.71
N ILE A 203 5.35 3.51 -14.22
CA ILE A 203 5.37 2.30 -13.37
C ILE A 203 6.71 2.12 -12.64
N GLY A 204 7.83 2.43 -13.29
CA GLY A 204 9.17 2.38 -12.69
C GLY A 204 9.45 3.50 -11.68
N SER A 205 8.46 4.36 -11.42
CA SER A 205 8.56 5.43 -10.41
C SER A 205 8.36 4.92 -8.99
N TYR A 206 7.70 3.76 -8.82
CA TYR A 206 7.66 3.04 -7.56
C TYR A 206 9.06 2.51 -7.23
N THR A 207 9.51 2.74 -6.00
CA THR A 207 10.81 2.25 -5.53
C THR A 207 10.62 1.00 -4.68
N GLU A 208 11.08 -0.14 -5.18
CA GLU A 208 11.11 -1.37 -4.40
C GLU A 208 12.24 -1.31 -3.35
N LEU A 209 11.90 -1.61 -2.09
CA LEU A 209 12.87 -1.67 -1.00
C LEU A 209 13.50 -3.07 -0.89
N PRO A 210 14.83 -3.18 -0.72
CA PRO A 210 15.49 -4.48 -0.74
C PRO A 210 15.29 -5.27 0.55
N GLY A 211 15.57 -6.58 0.48
CA GLY A 211 15.70 -7.45 1.65
C GLY A 211 14.48 -8.33 1.96
N GLY A 212 13.54 -8.48 1.04
CA GLY A 212 12.45 -9.44 1.24
C GLY A 212 11.13 -8.81 1.70
N ASN A 213 10.02 -9.52 1.47
CA ASN A 213 8.71 -9.18 1.98
C ASN A 213 8.48 -10.01 3.24
N ILE A 214 7.98 -9.39 4.31
CA ILE A 214 7.82 -10.06 5.59
C ILE A 214 6.36 -9.98 6.04
N SER A 215 5.83 -11.12 6.48
CA SER A 215 4.58 -11.20 7.24
C SER A 215 4.88 -11.23 8.74
N LEU A 216 4.06 -10.55 9.53
CA LEU A 216 4.20 -10.57 10.99
C LEU A 216 3.43 -11.77 11.56
N PRO A 217 4.04 -12.61 12.42
CA PRO A 217 3.37 -13.78 13.01
C PRO A 217 2.10 -13.43 13.79
N THR A 218 2.08 -12.24 14.41
CA THR A 218 0.92 -11.72 15.16
C THR A 218 -0.11 -11.00 14.27
N GLY A 219 0.09 -11.01 12.94
CA GLY A 219 -0.68 -10.26 11.97
C GLY A 219 -0.12 -8.85 11.74
N PHE A 220 -0.25 -8.35 10.51
CA PHE A 220 0.20 -7.01 10.11
C PHE A 220 -0.40 -5.90 10.99
N SER A 221 -1.65 -6.05 11.43
CA SER A 221 -2.35 -5.11 12.30
C SER A 221 -1.66 -4.88 13.65
N SER A 222 -0.76 -5.76 14.07
CA SER A 222 0.03 -5.59 15.30
C SER A 222 0.89 -4.31 15.32
N ILE A 223 1.25 -3.73 14.16
CA ILE A 223 1.99 -2.45 14.11
C ILE A 223 1.20 -1.26 14.65
N LEU A 224 -0.14 -1.36 14.71
CA LEU A 224 -0.99 -0.29 15.22
C LEU A 224 -0.76 -0.03 16.71
N GLY A 225 -0.37 -1.07 17.46
CA GLY A 225 -0.05 -0.95 18.89
C GLY A 225 1.11 0.01 19.12
N PRO A 226 2.31 -0.26 18.58
CA PRO A 226 3.44 0.66 18.64
C PRO A 226 3.15 2.05 18.09
N LEU A 227 2.44 2.17 16.96
CA LEU A 227 2.10 3.48 16.38
C LEU A 227 1.21 4.34 17.28
N ALA A 228 0.23 3.73 17.94
CA ALA A 228 -0.74 4.46 18.77
C ALA A 228 -0.36 4.52 20.26
N LYS A 229 0.67 3.77 20.69
CA LYS A 229 1.14 3.66 22.10
C LYS A 229 1.30 5.00 22.80
N HIS A 230 1.64 6.01 22.02
CA HIS A 230 2.13 7.31 22.42
C HIS A 230 1.14 8.45 22.19
N VAL A 231 0.00 8.15 21.57
CA VAL A 231 -1.08 9.10 21.32
C VAL A 231 -2.11 8.96 22.43
N PRO A 232 -2.35 10.00 23.25
CA PRO A 232 -3.35 9.92 24.31
C PRO A 232 -4.75 9.59 23.76
N PRO A 233 -5.54 8.69 24.38
CA PRO A 233 -6.84 8.28 23.85
C PRO A 233 -7.81 9.44 23.59
N GLU A 234 -7.78 10.49 24.42
CA GLU A 234 -8.58 11.69 24.30
C GLU A 234 -8.23 12.55 23.07
N LYS A 235 -7.04 12.34 22.49
CA LYS A 235 -6.62 12.98 21.25
C LYS A 235 -7.22 12.32 20.01
N ILE A 236 -7.86 11.15 20.13
CA ILE A 236 -8.46 10.42 19.01
C ILE A 236 -9.97 10.33 19.18
N LEU A 237 -10.71 11.17 18.44
CA LEU A 237 -12.16 11.13 18.41
C LEU A 237 -12.65 10.23 17.28
N LYS A 238 -13.06 9.01 17.66
CA LYS A 238 -13.67 8.01 16.76
C LYS A 238 -15.15 8.32 16.50
N GLY A 239 -15.70 7.89 15.37
CA GLY A 239 -17.08 8.20 14.98
C GLY A 239 -17.32 9.69 14.68
N HIS A 240 -16.28 10.39 14.21
CA HIS A 240 -16.32 11.80 13.82
C HIS A 240 -15.92 11.90 12.35
N ALA A 241 -16.84 11.52 11.44
CA ALA A 241 -16.54 11.59 10.02
C ALA A 241 -16.65 13.04 9.55
N VAL A 242 -15.53 13.59 9.09
CA VAL A 242 -15.50 14.97 8.58
C VAL A 242 -16.29 15.04 7.27
N SER A 243 -17.28 15.91 7.23
CA SER A 243 -18.16 16.13 6.08
C SER A 243 -17.80 17.41 5.32
N VAL A 244 -17.38 18.47 6.01
CA VAL A 244 -16.99 19.75 5.41
C VAL A 244 -15.74 20.31 6.11
N VAL A 245 -14.81 20.86 5.33
CA VAL A 245 -13.62 21.59 5.75
C VAL A 245 -13.65 22.98 5.11
N ARG A 246 -13.96 24.01 5.91
CA ARG A 246 -13.92 25.41 5.47
C ARG A 246 -12.54 25.97 5.77
N TRP A 247 -11.68 26.02 4.76
CA TRP A 247 -10.26 26.31 4.93
C TRP A 247 -9.85 27.70 4.44
N ASN A 248 -10.74 28.42 3.74
CA ASN A 248 -10.52 29.81 3.37
C ASN A 248 -11.86 30.58 3.27
N ASN A 249 -12.20 31.33 4.29
CA ASN A 249 -13.33 32.25 4.26
C ASN A 249 -12.86 33.62 3.73
N ALA A 250 -13.07 33.92 2.46
CA ALA A 250 -12.77 35.23 1.86
C ALA A 250 -13.74 36.35 2.33
N ALA A 251 -14.67 36.05 3.22
CA ALA A 251 -15.57 37.04 3.81
C ALA A 251 -14.89 37.68 5.03
N GLU A 252 -14.21 38.81 4.81
CA GLU A 252 -13.94 39.95 5.73
C GLU A 252 -12.62 40.70 5.39
N ASP A 253 -12.42 41.14 4.15
CA ASP A 253 -11.34 42.10 3.86
C ASP A 253 -11.78 43.32 3.02
N GLU A 254 -13.07 43.50 2.76
CA GLU A 254 -13.60 44.76 2.18
C GLU A 254 -14.15 45.74 3.21
N THR A 255 -14.10 45.43 4.51
CA THR A 255 -14.64 46.33 5.55
C THR A 255 -13.73 46.45 6.76
N GLN A 256 -12.55 47.07 6.61
CA GLN A 256 -11.91 47.83 7.70
C GLN A 256 -10.74 48.72 7.21
N LEU A 257 -11.08 49.74 6.44
CA LEU A 257 -10.55 51.07 6.71
C LEU A 257 -11.27 51.58 7.96
N LEU A 258 -10.67 51.44 9.14
CA LEU A 258 -10.83 52.26 10.36
C LEU A 258 -10.56 51.43 11.62
N GLY A 259 -9.43 51.72 12.27
CA GLY A 259 -9.22 51.40 13.69
C GLY A 259 -8.53 50.06 13.94
N ALA A 260 -7.44 50.12 14.69
CA ALA A 260 -6.69 48.96 15.17
C ALA A 260 -7.59 48.05 16.03
N GLN A 261 -8.14 47.00 15.43
CA GLN A 261 -8.59 45.80 16.11
C GLN A 261 -7.81 44.62 15.52
N MET A 262 -7.27 43.79 16.40
CA MET A 262 -6.46 42.62 16.05
C MET A 262 -7.24 41.75 15.06
N LYS A 263 -6.75 41.62 13.81
CA LYS A 263 -7.32 40.69 12.83
C LYS A 263 -7.36 39.30 13.47
N GLU A 264 -8.54 38.74 13.70
CA GLU A 264 -8.66 37.37 14.16
C GLU A 264 -7.95 36.46 13.15
N LYS A 265 -7.02 35.63 13.65
CA LYS A 265 -6.31 34.65 12.84
C LYS A 265 -7.36 33.73 12.21
N GLN A 266 -7.47 33.77 10.88
CA GLN A 266 -8.42 32.95 10.14
C GLN A 266 -8.17 31.47 10.43
N LYS A 267 -9.14 30.79 11.04
CA LYS A 267 -9.06 29.36 11.37
C LYS A 267 -9.76 28.51 10.33
N VAL A 268 -9.29 27.29 10.17
CA VAL A 268 -9.98 26.24 9.43
C VAL A 268 -11.12 25.72 10.29
N GLU A 269 -12.32 25.63 9.74
CA GLU A 269 -13.49 25.05 10.40
C GLU A 269 -13.76 23.65 9.85
N ILE A 270 -13.94 22.69 10.74
CA ILE A 270 -14.15 21.27 10.42
C ILE A 270 -15.51 20.84 10.97
N LEU A 271 -16.44 20.50 10.07
CA LEU A 271 -17.76 19.98 10.40
C LEU A 271 -17.75 18.45 10.26
N CYS A 272 -18.26 17.76 11.27
CA CYS A 272 -18.49 16.32 11.25
C CYS A 272 -19.95 15.99 10.93
N ASP A 273 -20.18 14.80 10.37
CA ASP A 273 -21.52 14.26 10.08
C ASP A 273 -22.42 14.14 11.32
N ASN A 274 -21.83 13.95 12.50
CA ASN A 274 -22.51 13.93 13.79
C ASN A 274 -22.88 15.33 14.33
N GLY A 275 -22.68 16.39 13.54
CA GLY A 275 -23.05 17.77 13.87
C GLY A 275 -22.03 18.52 14.71
N LYS A 276 -20.91 17.90 15.13
CA LYS A 276 -19.85 18.59 15.86
C LYS A 276 -18.99 19.44 14.94
N VAL A 277 -18.54 20.56 15.48
CA VAL A 277 -17.69 21.53 14.79
C VAL A 277 -16.39 21.72 15.58
N PHE A 278 -15.27 21.74 14.87
CA PHE A 278 -13.94 21.99 15.42
C PHE A 278 -13.24 23.09 14.64
N TYR A 279 -12.29 23.78 15.27
CA TYR A 279 -11.49 24.81 14.62
C TYR A 279 -10.01 24.52 14.77
N ALA A 280 -9.21 24.81 13.75
CA ALA A 280 -7.75 24.70 13.84
C ALA A 280 -7.00 25.78 13.06
N ASP A 281 -5.75 26.04 13.46
CA ASP A 281 -4.85 26.89 12.66
C ASP A 281 -4.41 26.19 11.36
N SER A 282 -4.24 24.86 11.40
CA SER A 282 -3.88 24.03 10.26
C SER A 282 -4.50 22.64 10.33
N VAL A 283 -4.69 21.99 9.18
CA VAL A 283 -5.25 20.64 9.08
C VAL A 283 -4.35 19.73 8.25
N ILE A 284 -4.02 18.55 8.76
CA ILE A 284 -3.43 17.45 7.99
C ILE A 284 -4.56 16.51 7.55
N CYS A 285 -4.87 16.53 6.25
CA CYS A 285 -5.89 15.68 5.65
C CYS A 285 -5.28 14.34 5.23
N THR A 286 -5.73 13.23 5.83
CA THR A 286 -5.30 11.85 5.46
C THR A 286 -6.40 11.00 4.84
N VAL A 287 -7.43 11.67 4.33
CA VAL A 287 -8.60 11.05 3.68
C VAL A 287 -8.14 10.21 2.48
N PRO A 288 -8.56 8.93 2.35
CA PRO A 288 -8.14 8.08 1.23
C PRO A 288 -8.50 8.65 -0.14
N LEU A 289 -7.67 8.40 -1.16
CA LEU A 289 -7.88 8.93 -2.51
C LEU A 289 -9.27 8.60 -3.09
N GLY A 290 -9.79 7.39 -2.87
CA GLY A 290 -11.14 7.04 -3.31
C GLY A 290 -12.25 7.89 -2.68
N VAL A 291 -12.05 8.31 -1.42
CA VAL A 291 -12.97 9.24 -0.75
C VAL A 291 -12.79 10.65 -1.33
N LEU A 292 -11.55 11.09 -1.58
CA LEU A 292 -11.30 12.39 -2.23
C LEU A 292 -11.93 12.46 -3.63
N LYS A 293 -11.75 11.43 -4.47
CA LYS A 293 -12.42 11.33 -5.78
C LYS A 293 -13.94 11.45 -5.68
N HIS A 294 -14.53 10.89 -4.64
CA HIS A 294 -15.97 10.93 -4.42
C HIS A 294 -16.47 12.28 -3.88
N SER A 295 -15.79 12.86 -2.89
CA SER A 295 -16.34 13.95 -2.07
C SER A 295 -15.52 15.24 -2.04
N ALA A 296 -14.33 15.32 -2.65
CA ALA A 296 -13.49 16.53 -2.56
C ALA A 296 -14.22 17.79 -3.07
N LYS A 297 -15.05 17.67 -4.10
CA LYS A 297 -15.86 18.77 -4.66
C LYS A 297 -16.82 19.40 -3.66
N THR A 298 -17.31 18.63 -2.68
CA THR A 298 -18.28 19.10 -1.68
C THR A 298 -17.68 19.23 -0.27
N MET A 299 -16.60 18.48 0.00
CA MET A 299 -15.94 18.42 1.29
C MET A 299 -15.12 19.69 1.57
N PHE A 300 -14.47 20.29 0.57
CA PHE A 300 -13.63 21.47 0.78
C PHE A 300 -14.34 22.75 0.38
N GLN A 301 -14.27 23.76 1.26
CA GLN A 301 -14.85 25.09 1.04
C GLN A 301 -13.77 26.16 1.29
N PRO A 302 -13.37 26.94 0.27
CA PRO A 302 -13.74 26.84 -1.14
C PRO A 302 -13.29 25.50 -1.75
N PRO A 303 -13.76 25.16 -2.97
CA PRO A 303 -13.28 23.98 -3.67
C PRO A 303 -11.75 23.95 -3.79
N LEU A 304 -11.16 22.75 -3.84
CA LEU A 304 -9.74 22.61 -4.09
C LEU A 304 -9.37 23.19 -5.47
N PRO A 305 -8.13 23.71 -5.65
CA PRO A 305 -7.66 24.19 -6.94
C PRO A 305 -7.78 23.15 -8.07
N ASP A 306 -8.05 23.61 -9.29
CA ASP A 306 -8.31 22.74 -10.45
C ASP A 306 -7.17 21.78 -10.77
N ASN A 307 -5.91 22.21 -10.59
CA ASN A 307 -4.74 21.34 -10.78
C ASN A 307 -4.77 20.17 -9.78
N LYS A 308 -5.08 20.43 -8.50
CA LYS A 308 -5.18 19.39 -7.47
C LYS A 308 -6.36 18.46 -7.73
N MET A 309 -7.51 18.98 -8.14
CA MET A 309 -8.65 18.16 -8.56
C MET A 309 -8.31 17.29 -9.77
N THR A 310 -7.61 17.83 -10.77
CA THR A 310 -7.17 17.09 -11.96
C THR A 310 -6.21 15.97 -11.58
N SER A 311 -5.24 16.23 -10.69
CA SER A 311 -4.31 15.21 -10.20
C SER A 311 -5.01 14.11 -9.41
N ILE A 312 -6.02 14.46 -8.58
CA ILE A 312 -6.88 13.47 -7.89
C ILE A 312 -7.57 12.56 -8.92
N GLU A 313 -8.05 13.10 -10.04
CA GLU A 313 -8.72 12.30 -11.07
C GLU A 313 -7.77 11.41 -11.88
N LYS A 314 -6.57 11.90 -12.21
CA LYS A 314 -5.57 11.16 -12.99
C LYS A 314 -5.02 9.91 -12.31
N LEU A 315 -4.90 9.91 -10.98
CA LEU A 315 -4.48 8.71 -10.27
C LEU A 315 -5.58 7.64 -10.32
N CYS A 316 -5.20 6.40 -10.55
CA CYS A 316 -6.10 5.26 -10.39
C CYS A 316 -6.34 4.99 -8.90
N TYR A 317 -7.51 4.42 -8.59
CA TYR A 317 -7.81 3.92 -7.25
C TYR A 317 -8.61 2.63 -7.37
N GLY A 318 -7.90 1.50 -7.39
CA GLY A 318 -8.53 0.21 -7.65
C GLY A 318 -9.20 -0.38 -6.42
N THR A 319 -9.91 -1.48 -6.69
CA THR A 319 -10.53 -2.32 -5.67
C THR A 319 -9.85 -3.67 -5.75
N VAL A 320 -9.33 -4.12 -4.62
CA VAL A 320 -8.70 -5.43 -4.41
C VAL A 320 -9.27 -5.98 -3.12
N ASP A 321 -9.98 -7.09 -3.23
CA ASP A 321 -10.65 -7.77 -2.14
C ASP A 321 -10.11 -9.18 -1.94
N LYS A 322 -10.41 -9.71 -0.75
CA LYS A 322 -10.04 -11.04 -0.30
C LYS A 322 -11.27 -11.88 -0.06
N ILE A 323 -11.14 -13.16 -0.35
CA ILE A 323 -12.15 -14.19 -0.09
C ILE A 323 -11.50 -15.23 0.82
N TYR A 324 -11.97 -15.29 2.06
CA TYR A 324 -11.51 -16.27 3.04
C TYR A 324 -12.53 -17.40 3.16
N LEU A 325 -12.05 -18.63 3.05
CA LEU A 325 -12.84 -19.84 3.10
C LEU A 325 -12.37 -20.72 4.27
N GLU A 326 -13.17 -20.79 5.32
CA GLU A 326 -12.89 -21.57 6.53
C GLU A 326 -13.63 -22.91 6.48
N TYR A 327 -12.95 -24.01 6.81
CA TYR A 327 -13.47 -25.37 6.72
C TYR A 327 -13.40 -26.08 8.08
N ASP A 328 -14.32 -27.02 8.34
CA ASP A 328 -14.30 -27.80 9.59
C ASP A 328 -13.14 -28.80 9.66
N ARG A 329 -12.56 -29.17 8.51
CA ARG A 329 -11.43 -30.08 8.41
C ARG A 329 -10.55 -29.73 7.22
N ALA A 330 -9.27 -30.09 7.34
CA ALA A 330 -8.35 -30.01 6.23
C ALA A 330 -8.81 -30.91 5.07
N PHE A 331 -8.77 -30.36 3.85
CA PHE A 331 -8.96 -31.10 2.61
C PHE A 331 -7.91 -30.69 1.57
N PHE A 332 -7.43 -29.44 1.64
CA PHE A 332 -6.26 -28.99 0.93
C PHE A 332 -5.05 -29.72 1.50
N THR A 333 -4.31 -30.46 0.65
CA THR A 333 -3.27 -31.38 1.14
C THR A 333 -2.21 -30.66 1.98
N SER A 334 -1.60 -31.36 2.94
CA SER A 334 -0.61 -30.78 3.86
C SER A 334 0.57 -30.14 3.14
N GLU A 335 0.93 -30.67 1.98
CA GLU A 335 2.04 -30.16 1.16
C GLU A 335 1.63 -28.98 0.27
N LEU A 336 0.36 -28.90 -0.16
CA LEU A 336 -0.09 -27.86 -1.09
C LEU A 336 -0.27 -26.52 -0.37
N SER A 337 0.48 -25.51 -0.81
CA SER A 337 0.44 -24.14 -0.30
C SER A 337 -0.43 -23.23 -1.15
N GLU A 338 -0.54 -23.48 -2.46
CA GLU A 338 -1.34 -22.65 -3.36
C GLU A 338 -1.86 -23.43 -4.56
N LEU A 339 -3.12 -23.17 -4.92
CA LEU A 339 -3.75 -23.61 -6.17
C LEU A 339 -3.89 -22.41 -7.10
N ILE A 340 -3.11 -22.39 -8.18
CA ILE A 340 -3.20 -21.42 -9.28
C ILE A 340 -4.30 -21.85 -10.26
N LEU A 341 -5.16 -20.90 -10.61
CA LEU A 341 -6.31 -21.11 -11.50
C LEU A 341 -5.98 -20.64 -12.92
N LEU A 342 -5.68 -21.57 -13.82
CA LEU A 342 -5.44 -21.30 -15.24
C LEU A 342 -6.76 -21.35 -16.01
N TRP A 343 -7.46 -20.22 -16.03
CA TRP A 343 -8.71 -20.04 -16.76
C TRP A 343 -8.51 -20.12 -18.28
N ASP A 344 -9.33 -20.91 -18.97
CA ASP A 344 -9.45 -20.82 -20.43
C ASP A 344 -9.96 -19.42 -20.85
N LYS A 345 -9.80 -19.10 -22.14
CA LYS A 345 -10.07 -17.76 -22.69
C LYS A 345 -11.45 -17.24 -22.27
N THR A 346 -11.46 -16.05 -21.67
CA THR A 346 -12.67 -15.38 -21.23
C THR A 346 -13.29 -14.59 -22.37
N ASP A 347 -14.62 -14.65 -22.48
CA ASP A 347 -15.38 -13.68 -23.25
C ASP A 347 -15.64 -12.46 -22.35
N ASP A 348 -14.82 -11.43 -22.52
CA ASP A 348 -14.92 -10.21 -21.71
C ASP A 348 -16.20 -9.42 -22.01
N THR A 349 -16.91 -9.75 -23.10
CA THR A 349 -18.23 -9.17 -23.43
C THR A 349 -19.39 -9.86 -22.71
N ALA A 350 -19.14 -11.00 -22.06
CA ALA A 350 -20.15 -11.72 -21.29
C ALA A 350 -20.60 -10.93 -20.06
N ASP A 351 -21.83 -11.22 -19.61
CA ASP A 351 -22.43 -10.59 -18.44
C ASP A 351 -21.57 -10.81 -17.19
N MET A 352 -21.44 -9.75 -16.36
CA MET A 352 -20.60 -9.76 -15.16
C MET A 352 -20.97 -10.92 -14.21
N ALA A 353 -22.25 -11.25 -14.07
CA ALA A 353 -22.71 -12.36 -13.22
C ALA A 353 -22.11 -13.72 -13.62
N SER A 354 -21.82 -13.89 -14.91
CA SER A 354 -21.26 -15.12 -15.47
C SER A 354 -19.74 -15.21 -15.44
N ARG A 355 -19.03 -14.10 -15.16
CA ARG A 355 -17.57 -14.04 -15.31
C ARG A 355 -16.78 -13.44 -14.14
N TRP A 356 -17.42 -12.77 -13.17
CA TRP A 356 -16.71 -12.08 -12.08
C TRP A 356 -15.67 -12.98 -11.37
N TYR A 357 -16.02 -14.23 -11.12
CA TYR A 357 -15.19 -15.20 -10.40
C TYR A 357 -13.93 -15.62 -11.16
N ARG A 358 -13.88 -15.40 -12.49
CA ARG A 358 -12.70 -15.69 -13.32
C ARG A 358 -11.55 -14.70 -13.10
N LYS A 359 -11.79 -13.65 -12.30
CA LYS A 359 -10.74 -12.74 -11.83
C LYS A 359 -9.97 -13.30 -10.63
N ILE A 360 -10.53 -14.29 -9.93
CA ILE A 360 -9.82 -15.02 -8.88
C ILE A 360 -8.68 -15.80 -9.54
N TYR A 361 -7.43 -15.48 -9.19
CA TYR A 361 -6.25 -16.05 -9.84
C TYR A 361 -5.68 -17.26 -9.10
N SER A 362 -5.90 -17.37 -7.79
CA SER A 362 -5.45 -18.51 -6.98
C SER A 362 -6.20 -18.62 -5.65
N PHE A 363 -6.03 -19.77 -4.99
CA PHE A 363 -6.33 -19.97 -3.57
C PHE A 363 -5.06 -20.38 -2.82
N THR A 364 -4.63 -19.55 -1.88
CA THR A 364 -3.48 -19.80 -1.01
C THR A 364 -3.94 -20.38 0.33
N LYS A 365 -3.21 -21.38 0.83
CA LYS A 365 -3.40 -21.95 2.15
C LYS A 365 -2.82 -21.02 3.21
N ILE A 366 -3.67 -20.47 4.07
CA ILE A 366 -3.24 -19.71 5.26
C ILE A 366 -2.89 -20.67 6.40
N ASN A 367 -3.71 -21.71 6.55
CA ASN A 367 -3.46 -22.88 7.39
C ASN A 367 -4.32 -24.05 6.89
N ASP A 368 -4.25 -25.20 7.55
CA ASP A 368 -4.92 -26.43 7.09
C ASP A 368 -6.44 -26.32 6.93
N THR A 369 -7.11 -25.35 7.57
CA THR A 369 -8.56 -25.14 7.49
C THR A 369 -8.98 -23.80 6.89
N LEU A 370 -8.04 -22.98 6.42
CA LEU A 370 -8.33 -21.63 5.93
C LEU A 370 -7.62 -21.34 4.61
N LEU A 371 -8.40 -21.07 3.57
CA LEU A 371 -7.91 -20.63 2.26
C LEU A 371 -8.17 -19.14 2.05
N LEU A 372 -7.32 -18.49 1.25
CA LEU A 372 -7.42 -17.11 0.83
C LEU A 372 -7.40 -17.04 -0.71
N GLY A 373 -8.45 -16.47 -1.30
CA GLY A 373 -8.46 -16.04 -2.70
C GLY A 373 -8.41 -14.51 -2.80
N TRP A 374 -7.89 -14.01 -3.92
CA TRP A 374 -7.81 -12.58 -4.22
C TRP A 374 -8.61 -12.25 -5.46
N ILE A 375 -9.23 -11.06 -5.48
CA ILE A 375 -10.00 -10.55 -6.61
C ILE A 375 -9.83 -9.04 -6.72
N SER A 376 -9.80 -8.50 -7.94
CA SER A 376 -9.65 -7.06 -8.17
C SER A 376 -10.63 -6.52 -9.21
N GLY A 377 -10.66 -5.20 -9.38
CA GLY A 377 -11.37 -4.52 -10.47
C GLY A 377 -12.88 -4.46 -10.31
N GLU A 378 -13.58 -4.37 -11.44
CA GLU A 378 -15.05 -4.33 -11.47
C GLU A 378 -15.66 -5.66 -11.02
N GLU A 379 -14.93 -6.76 -11.19
CA GLU A 379 -15.31 -8.08 -10.69
C GLU A 379 -15.34 -8.14 -9.16
N ALA A 380 -14.37 -7.49 -8.50
CA ALA A 380 -14.37 -7.34 -7.05
C ALA A 380 -15.58 -6.52 -6.58
N LYS A 381 -15.84 -5.36 -7.21
CA LYS A 381 -17.02 -4.52 -6.90
C LYS A 381 -18.33 -5.27 -7.09
N TYR A 382 -18.43 -6.08 -8.15
CA TYR A 382 -19.60 -6.93 -8.37
C TYR A 382 -19.74 -7.96 -7.26
N MET A 383 -18.65 -8.64 -6.88
CA MET A 383 -18.63 -9.59 -5.77
C MET A 383 -19.11 -8.95 -4.45
N GLU A 384 -18.76 -7.69 -4.18
CA GLU A 384 -19.23 -6.99 -2.97
C GLU A 384 -20.77 -6.86 -2.88
N THR A 385 -21.49 -6.98 -4.01
CA THR A 385 -22.97 -6.95 -4.06
C THR A 385 -23.60 -8.32 -3.77
N LEU A 386 -22.81 -9.39 -3.78
CA LEU A 386 -23.28 -10.76 -3.60
C LEU A 386 -23.31 -11.14 -2.12
N SER A 387 -24.19 -12.08 -1.77
CA SER A 387 -24.17 -12.69 -0.44
C SER A 387 -22.98 -13.64 -0.30
N PHE A 388 -22.51 -13.85 0.93
CA PHE A 388 -21.40 -14.77 1.19
C PHE A 388 -21.73 -16.21 0.79
N GLU A 389 -23.00 -16.61 0.78
CA GLU A 389 -23.45 -17.91 0.31
C GLU A 389 -23.19 -18.09 -1.20
N ILE A 390 -23.52 -17.09 -2.02
CA ILE A 390 -23.28 -17.13 -3.47
C ILE A 390 -21.78 -17.22 -3.77
N VAL A 391 -20.96 -16.41 -3.09
CA VAL A 391 -19.50 -16.43 -3.24
C VAL A 391 -18.94 -17.78 -2.80
N SER A 392 -19.35 -18.28 -1.63
CA SER A 392 -18.97 -19.59 -1.08
C SER A 392 -19.28 -20.74 -2.04
N GLU A 393 -20.50 -20.76 -2.60
CA GLU A 393 -20.91 -21.79 -3.54
C GLU A 393 -20.08 -21.73 -4.82
N LYS A 394 -19.86 -20.53 -5.36
CA LYS A 394 -19.03 -20.35 -6.55
C LYS A 394 -17.58 -20.80 -6.29
N CYS A 395 -16.97 -20.40 -5.18
CA CYS A 395 -15.62 -20.84 -4.83
C CYS A 395 -15.54 -22.37 -4.63
N THR A 396 -16.58 -22.99 -4.09
CA THR A 396 -16.65 -24.45 -3.96
C THR A 396 -16.68 -25.12 -5.34
N GLU A 397 -17.47 -24.61 -6.28
CA GLU A 397 -17.51 -25.11 -7.66
C GLU A 397 -16.13 -25.00 -8.33
N ILE A 398 -15.44 -23.86 -8.16
CA ILE A 398 -14.10 -23.63 -8.70
C ILE A 398 -13.11 -24.64 -8.11
N LEU A 399 -13.08 -24.80 -6.79
CA LEU A 399 -12.17 -25.74 -6.15
C LEU A 399 -12.42 -27.18 -6.61
N ARG A 400 -13.68 -27.61 -6.74
CA ARG A 400 -14.02 -28.94 -7.27
C ARG A 400 -13.54 -29.15 -8.69
N LEU A 401 -13.72 -28.12 -9.52
CA LEU A 401 -13.35 -28.12 -10.93
C LEU A 401 -11.83 -28.25 -11.10
N PHE A 402 -11.07 -27.35 -10.48
CA PHE A 402 -9.61 -27.27 -10.64
C PHE A 402 -8.84 -28.36 -9.88
N LEU A 403 -9.39 -28.90 -8.79
CA LEU A 403 -8.80 -30.05 -8.10
C LEU A 403 -9.23 -31.40 -8.70
N ALA A 404 -10.17 -31.40 -9.65
CA ALA A 404 -10.84 -32.61 -10.15
C ALA A 404 -11.39 -33.49 -9.02
N ASP A 405 -11.91 -32.87 -7.96
CA ASP A 405 -12.44 -33.55 -6.78
C ASP A 405 -13.88 -33.07 -6.49
N PRO A 406 -14.92 -33.87 -6.80
CA PRO A 406 -16.30 -33.48 -6.54
C PRO A 406 -16.65 -33.45 -5.04
N PHE A 407 -15.79 -33.99 -4.17
CA PHE A 407 -16.03 -34.11 -2.72
C PHE A 407 -15.44 -32.96 -1.92
N VAL A 408 -14.80 -31.96 -2.55
CA VAL A 408 -14.39 -30.74 -1.86
C VAL A 408 -15.57 -30.20 -1.05
N PRO A 409 -15.41 -30.04 0.28
CA PRO A 409 -16.50 -29.62 1.14
C PRO A 409 -16.90 -28.17 0.84
N LYS A 410 -18.13 -27.80 1.18
CA LYS A 410 -18.49 -26.38 1.29
C LYS A 410 -17.76 -25.80 2.51
N PRO A 411 -17.28 -24.55 2.46
CA PRO A 411 -16.71 -23.90 3.63
C PRO A 411 -17.80 -23.69 4.68
N LYS A 412 -17.42 -23.81 5.95
CA LYS A 412 -18.26 -23.48 7.11
C LYS A 412 -18.52 -21.98 7.18
N ARG A 413 -17.54 -21.17 6.79
CA ARG A 413 -17.63 -19.72 6.79
C ARG A 413 -16.91 -19.16 5.56
N CYS A 414 -17.56 -18.21 4.91
CA CYS A 414 -16.98 -17.40 3.84
C CYS A 414 -16.96 -15.94 4.31
N ILE A 415 -15.80 -15.28 4.17
CA ILE A 415 -15.64 -13.88 4.54
C ILE A 415 -15.02 -13.16 3.35
N CYS A 416 -15.73 -12.17 2.83
CA CYS A 416 -15.21 -11.31 1.78
C CYS A 416 -14.94 -9.92 2.33
N THR A 417 -13.85 -9.29 1.89
CA THR A 417 -13.69 -7.85 2.07
C THR A 417 -14.54 -7.10 1.06
N SER A 418 -14.80 -5.82 1.34
CA SER A 418 -15.62 -4.95 0.51
C SER A 418 -15.09 -3.52 0.51
N TRP A 419 -13.85 -3.34 0.07
CA TRP A 419 -13.14 -2.07 0.19
C TRP A 419 -13.79 -0.92 -0.59
N TRP A 420 -14.45 -1.20 -1.71
CA TRP A 420 -15.12 -0.20 -2.53
C TRP A 420 -16.41 0.32 -1.90
N SER A 421 -17.26 -0.57 -1.38
CA SER A 421 -18.53 -0.21 -0.73
C SER A 421 -18.33 0.49 0.61
N GLN A 422 -17.14 0.36 1.22
CA GLN A 422 -16.84 1.04 2.48
C GLN A 422 -16.75 2.57 2.30
N PRO A 423 -17.59 3.36 2.99
CA PRO A 423 -17.73 4.80 2.72
C PRO A 423 -16.45 5.60 3.04
N TYR A 424 -15.64 5.11 3.98
CA TYR A 424 -14.40 5.76 4.42
C TYR A 424 -13.12 5.14 3.81
N SER A 425 -13.28 4.37 2.73
CA SER A 425 -12.15 3.84 1.93
C SER A 425 -12.40 4.02 0.44
N ARG A 426 -13.58 3.62 -0.07
CA ARG A 426 -13.98 3.75 -1.48
C ARG A 426 -12.99 3.10 -2.46
N GLY A 427 -12.38 1.99 -2.04
CA GLY A 427 -11.35 1.27 -2.78
C GLY A 427 -10.19 0.85 -1.87
N SER A 428 -9.16 0.27 -2.47
CA SER A 428 -8.05 -0.36 -1.77
C SER A 428 -6.83 0.56 -1.71
N TYR A 429 -6.21 0.88 -2.84
CA TYR A 429 -5.00 1.74 -2.90
C TYR A 429 -4.82 2.34 -4.30
N SER A 430 -3.97 3.38 -4.39
CA SER A 430 -3.76 4.11 -5.64
C SER A 430 -2.81 3.40 -6.60
N SER A 431 -2.82 3.79 -7.86
CA SER A 431 -1.72 3.59 -8.82
C SER A 431 -1.68 4.78 -9.77
N ILE A 432 -0.62 4.91 -10.58
CA ILE A 432 -0.56 5.98 -11.58
C ILE A 432 -1.31 5.54 -12.83
N GLY A 433 -2.37 6.27 -13.18
CA GLY A 433 -3.18 6.00 -14.36
C GLY A 433 -2.56 6.58 -15.63
N VAL A 434 -2.92 6.05 -16.81
CA VAL A 434 -2.45 6.58 -18.11
C VAL A 434 -2.65 8.09 -18.19
N GLY A 435 -1.56 8.83 -18.42
CA GLY A 435 -1.54 10.31 -18.45
C GLY A 435 -1.40 11.00 -17.08
N GLY A 436 -1.33 10.23 -16.00
CA GLY A 436 -0.89 10.65 -14.68
C GLY A 436 0.63 10.57 -14.53
N SER A 437 1.17 11.08 -13.42
CA SER A 437 2.61 11.06 -13.13
C SER A 437 2.93 11.22 -11.64
N GLN A 438 4.20 11.03 -11.25
CA GLN A 438 4.67 11.42 -9.91
C GLN A 438 4.39 12.89 -9.57
N LEU A 439 4.34 13.78 -10.57
CA LEU A 439 4.02 15.19 -10.36
C LEU A 439 2.56 15.37 -9.90
N ASP A 440 1.64 14.50 -10.31
CA ASP A 440 0.27 14.52 -9.82
C ASP A 440 0.21 14.12 -8.33
N ILE A 441 0.98 13.13 -7.90
CA ILE A 441 1.12 12.78 -6.48
C ILE A 441 1.67 13.96 -5.67
N GLN A 442 2.72 14.61 -6.16
CA GLN A 442 3.29 15.81 -5.54
C GLN A 442 2.29 16.97 -5.50
N THR A 443 1.51 17.15 -6.57
CA THR A 443 0.46 18.18 -6.64
C THR A 443 -0.63 17.92 -5.62
N ILE A 444 -1.00 16.66 -5.34
CA ILE A 444 -1.93 16.31 -4.27
C ILE A 444 -1.32 16.62 -2.90
N ALA A 445 -0.08 16.20 -2.65
CA ALA A 445 0.64 16.40 -1.40
C ALA A 445 0.91 17.89 -1.06
N ALA A 446 1.00 18.75 -2.09
CA ALA A 446 1.33 20.17 -1.91
C ALA A 446 0.37 20.90 -0.94
N PRO A 447 0.87 21.69 0.03
CA PRO A 447 0.04 22.40 0.98
C PRO A 447 -0.80 23.50 0.31
N LEU A 448 -1.92 23.86 0.95
CA LEU A 448 -2.77 24.97 0.54
C LEU A 448 -2.79 26.05 1.62
N TYR A 449 -2.68 27.30 1.16
CA TYR A 449 -2.67 28.49 1.99
C TYR A 449 -3.95 29.28 1.75
N ALA A 450 -4.60 29.75 2.81
CA ALA A 450 -5.77 30.61 2.66
C ALA A 450 -5.44 31.92 1.91
N GLN A 451 -4.25 32.49 2.12
CA GLN A 451 -3.82 33.71 1.44
C GLN A 451 -2.35 33.62 1.01
N PRO A 452 -1.93 34.31 -0.08
CA PRO A 452 -0.55 34.23 -0.59
C PRO A 452 0.55 34.65 0.40
N HIS A 453 0.21 35.47 1.40
CA HIS A 453 1.16 35.97 2.39
C HIS A 453 1.18 35.14 3.70
N HIS A 454 0.31 34.15 3.83
CA HIS A 454 0.31 33.27 5.00
C HIS A 454 1.52 32.33 4.96
N THR A 455 2.20 32.20 6.09
CA THR A 455 3.34 31.28 6.27
C THR A 455 2.92 29.90 6.77
N ILE A 456 1.75 29.81 7.42
CA ILE A 456 1.18 28.55 7.91
C ILE A 456 0.13 28.09 6.90
N PRO A 457 0.23 26.87 6.35
CA PRO A 457 -0.77 26.34 5.44
C PRO A 457 -2.06 26.01 6.20
N SER A 458 -3.20 26.28 5.56
CA SER A 458 -4.51 25.91 6.08
C SER A 458 -4.74 24.39 5.94
N LEU A 459 -4.30 23.80 4.81
CA LEU A 459 -4.43 22.37 4.55
C LEU A 459 -3.08 21.77 4.12
N LEU A 460 -2.76 20.62 4.67
CA LEU A 460 -1.76 19.69 4.15
C LEU A 460 -2.43 18.36 3.82
N PHE A 461 -1.80 17.58 2.95
CA PHE A 461 -2.28 16.27 2.53
C PHE A 461 -1.22 15.21 2.82
N ALA A 462 -1.65 14.08 3.36
CA ALA A 462 -0.79 12.93 3.61
C ALA A 462 -1.57 11.62 3.42
N GLY A 463 -0.87 10.49 3.36
CA GLY A 463 -1.43 9.20 3.02
C GLY A 463 -0.65 8.55 1.89
N GLU A 464 -0.91 7.27 1.61
CA GLU A 464 -0.18 6.53 0.58
C GLU A 464 -0.22 7.22 -0.80
N HIS A 465 -1.33 7.85 -1.15
CA HIS A 465 -1.48 8.61 -2.39
C HIS A 465 -0.77 9.98 -2.43
N CYS A 466 0.05 10.29 -1.42
CA CYS A 466 0.84 11.52 -1.29
C CYS A 466 2.35 11.27 -1.31
N HIS A 467 2.81 10.02 -1.48
CA HIS A 467 4.25 9.71 -1.56
C HIS A 467 4.65 9.26 -2.97
N PRO A 468 5.48 10.01 -3.72
CA PRO A 468 5.71 9.78 -5.15
C PRO A 468 6.44 8.47 -5.46
N SER A 469 7.24 7.94 -4.52
CA SER A 469 8.03 6.71 -4.72
C SER A 469 7.48 5.47 -4.02
N PHE A 470 6.53 5.64 -3.09
CA PHE A 470 6.05 4.56 -2.21
C PHE A 470 4.52 4.57 -2.12
N TYR A 471 3.84 5.05 -3.16
CA TYR A 471 2.39 5.03 -3.24
C TYR A 471 1.86 3.60 -3.06
N SER A 472 0.57 3.48 -2.69
CA SER A 472 -0.10 2.20 -2.42
C SER A 472 0.32 1.47 -1.13
N THR A 473 1.36 1.92 -0.43
CA THR A 473 1.95 1.16 0.68
C THR A 473 1.74 1.80 2.05
N VAL A 474 1.93 0.98 3.09
CA VAL A 474 1.90 1.43 4.48
C VAL A 474 3.09 2.31 4.84
N HIS A 475 4.28 2.01 4.31
CA HIS A 475 5.47 2.83 4.56
C HIS A 475 5.39 4.17 3.81
N GLY A 476 4.80 4.23 2.61
CA GLY A 476 4.49 5.51 1.96
C GLY A 476 3.46 6.35 2.73
N ALA A 477 2.45 5.71 3.31
CA ALA A 477 1.52 6.40 4.23
C ALA A 477 2.25 6.93 5.47
N TYR A 478 3.15 6.15 6.06
CA TYR A 478 3.97 6.58 7.20
C TYR A 478 4.83 7.80 6.84
N LEU A 479 5.60 7.71 5.76
CA LEU A 479 6.54 8.75 5.33
C LEU A 479 5.81 10.05 4.97
N SER A 480 4.72 9.99 4.21
CA SER A 480 3.92 11.19 3.91
C SER A 480 3.31 11.85 5.14
N GLY A 481 2.89 11.07 6.15
CA GLY A 481 2.43 11.60 7.44
C GLY A 481 3.54 12.30 8.21
N LEU A 482 4.73 11.70 8.20
CA LEU A 482 5.95 12.28 8.78
C LEU A 482 6.34 13.58 8.07
N ASP A 483 6.33 13.61 6.74
CA ASP A 483 6.70 14.80 5.95
C ASP A 483 5.73 15.96 6.20
N ALA A 484 4.42 15.70 6.20
CA ALA A 484 3.41 16.72 6.47
C ALA A 484 3.55 17.31 7.89
N ALA A 485 3.81 16.46 8.89
CA ALA A 485 4.01 16.95 10.27
C ALA A 485 5.33 17.71 10.43
N ARG A 486 6.43 17.22 9.84
CA ARG A 486 7.73 17.92 9.86
C ARG A 486 7.64 19.28 9.20
N TYR A 487 6.95 19.38 8.06
CA TYR A 487 6.70 20.65 7.39
C TYR A 487 6.08 21.68 8.34
N LEU A 488 5.07 21.30 9.12
CA LEU A 488 4.47 22.18 10.13
C LEU A 488 5.42 22.49 11.30
N CYS A 489 6.22 21.52 11.75
CA CYS A 489 7.17 21.70 12.84
C CYS A 489 8.31 22.68 12.49
N GLU A 490 8.59 22.89 11.21
CA GLU A 490 9.65 23.82 10.77
C GLU A 490 9.14 25.26 10.60
N LEU A 491 7.83 25.49 10.68
CA LEU A 491 7.24 26.81 10.43
C LEU A 491 7.22 27.71 11.68
N PRO A 492 7.67 28.98 11.56
CA PRO A 492 7.51 29.97 12.61
C PRO A 492 6.02 30.18 12.98
N GLY A 493 5.69 30.08 14.26
CA GLY A 493 4.32 30.29 14.77
C GLY A 493 3.53 29.00 15.05
N ILE A 494 4.03 27.84 14.65
CA ILE A 494 3.53 26.53 15.12
C ILE A 494 4.31 26.09 16.35
N VAL A 495 5.65 26.14 16.26
CA VAL A 495 6.56 25.87 17.38
C VAL A 495 6.54 27.05 18.36
N ASN A 496 6.35 26.78 19.64
CA ASN A 496 6.58 27.78 20.67
C ASN A 496 8.09 28.03 20.78
N THR A 497 8.58 29.14 20.25
CA THR A 497 9.93 29.63 20.55
C THR A 497 10.00 30.16 21.99
N GLN A 498 9.88 29.26 22.95
CA GLN A 498 10.40 29.45 24.31
C GLN A 498 11.24 28.21 24.64
N GLN A 499 12.39 28.10 24.00
CA GLN A 499 13.54 27.46 24.62
C GLN A 499 14.46 28.60 25.05
N ASP A 500 14.47 28.88 26.35
CA ASP A 500 15.55 29.63 26.97
C ASP A 500 16.87 28.90 26.65
N PRO A 501 17.95 29.62 26.30
CA PRO A 501 19.23 28.99 26.07
C PRO A 501 19.70 28.34 27.37
N VAL A 502 19.69 27.01 27.41
CA VAL A 502 20.42 26.26 28.44
C VAL A 502 21.89 26.61 28.24
N THR A 503 22.40 27.40 29.17
CA THR A 503 23.81 27.70 29.32
C THR A 503 24.57 26.38 29.42
N ALA A 504 25.42 26.11 28.43
CA ALA A 504 26.42 25.07 28.50
C ALA A 504 27.43 25.43 29.60
N ALA A 505 27.17 24.92 30.81
CA ALA A 505 28.17 24.87 31.84
C ALA A 505 29.22 23.83 31.41
N SER A 506 30.41 24.34 31.16
CA SER A 506 31.63 23.58 31.01
C SER A 506 31.90 22.72 32.24
N ASP A 507 31.90 21.40 32.07
CA ASP A 507 32.66 20.52 32.96
C ASP A 507 33.73 19.81 32.15
N SER A 508 34.93 20.39 32.23
CA SER A 508 36.18 19.78 31.85
C SER A 508 36.62 18.80 32.94
N SER A 509 36.64 17.50 32.65
CA SER A 509 37.51 16.57 33.37
C SER A 509 38.31 15.72 32.37
N ASN A 510 39.59 16.08 32.29
CA ASN A 510 40.69 15.35 31.68
C ASN A 510 40.64 13.84 31.94
N SER A 511 40.89 13.05 30.90
CA SER A 511 41.97 12.06 30.97
C SER A 511 42.68 11.97 29.61
N LYS A 512 43.97 12.29 29.65
CA LYS A 512 44.96 12.16 28.58
C LYS A 512 45.30 10.69 28.39
N GLN A 513 45.53 10.26 27.14
CA GLN A 513 46.55 9.30 26.67
C GLN A 513 46.23 8.95 25.21
N THR A 514 47.12 8.89 24.23
CA THR A 514 48.48 9.39 24.02
C THR A 514 48.65 9.49 22.51
N ARG A 515 49.35 10.52 22.09
CA ARG A 515 49.67 10.88 20.70
C ARG A 515 50.81 9.99 20.19
N THR A 516 50.73 9.52 18.95
CA THR A 516 51.90 9.48 18.06
C THR A 516 51.46 9.67 16.61
N GLN A 517 51.80 10.85 16.08
CA GLN A 517 51.86 11.21 14.68
C GLN A 517 53.10 10.58 14.03
N THR A 518 53.03 10.32 12.72
CA THR A 518 54.07 10.63 11.72
C THR A 518 53.38 10.59 10.34
N SER A 519 53.13 11.77 9.74
CA SER A 519 53.89 12.44 8.64
C SER A 519 53.44 11.95 7.25
N ALA A 520 52.75 12.78 6.45
CA ALA A 520 53.31 13.75 5.48
C ALA A 520 53.98 13.00 4.31
N ASP A 521 53.76 13.21 3.00
CA ASP A 521 53.27 14.32 2.15
C ASP A 521 52.83 13.67 0.79
N ALA A 522 51.75 14.13 0.14
CA ALA A 522 51.68 15.07 -1.00
C ALA A 522 51.86 14.46 -2.42
N ASP A 523 50.89 14.83 -3.28
CA ASP A 523 50.92 15.07 -4.74
C ASP A 523 51.38 13.94 -5.70
N ALA A 524 50.90 13.78 -6.93
CA ALA A 524 49.78 14.26 -7.73
C ALA A 524 49.78 13.40 -9.03
N ASP A 525 48.66 13.43 -9.76
CA ASP A 525 48.54 13.28 -11.23
C ASP A 525 48.75 11.93 -11.96
N GLU A 526 47.61 11.47 -12.50
CA GLU A 526 47.32 11.29 -13.93
C GLU A 526 47.51 9.92 -14.64
N GLU A 527 46.42 9.54 -15.33
CA GLU A 527 46.26 8.70 -16.53
C GLU A 527 46.33 7.15 -16.51
N ALA A 528 45.15 6.57 -16.77
CA ALA A 528 44.81 5.59 -17.81
C ALA A 528 45.75 4.39 -18.11
N ARG A 529 45.31 3.17 -17.74
CA ARG A 529 45.18 2.00 -18.63
C ARG A 529 44.72 0.75 -17.89
N ALA A 530 43.77 0.02 -18.50
CA ALA A 530 43.51 -1.38 -18.19
C ALA A 530 44.75 -2.25 -18.46
N PRO A 531 44.88 -3.41 -17.79
CA PRO A 531 45.02 -4.63 -18.58
C PRO A 531 44.30 -5.86 -18.02
N GLN A 532 44.15 -6.80 -18.95
CA GLN A 532 43.53 -8.11 -18.87
C GLN A 532 44.26 -9.13 -17.98
N THR A 533 43.49 -10.13 -17.56
CA THR A 533 43.77 -11.57 -17.43
C THR A 533 45.18 -12.04 -16.99
N SER A 534 45.21 -12.83 -15.91
CA SER A 534 46.01 -14.05 -15.91
C SER A 534 45.46 -15.11 -14.97
N SER A 535 45.38 -16.32 -15.53
CA SER A 535 45.08 -17.59 -14.91
C SER A 535 46.18 -18.01 -13.92
N SER A 536 45.80 -18.68 -12.83
CA SER A 536 46.69 -19.66 -12.20
C SER A 536 45.94 -20.94 -11.88
N ARG A 537 46.46 -22.01 -12.48
CA ARG A 537 46.09 -23.42 -12.40
C ARG A 537 46.95 -24.01 -11.29
N CYS A 538 46.37 -24.77 -10.37
CA CYS A 538 47.13 -25.65 -9.48
C CYS A 538 46.52 -27.05 -9.48
N GLU A 539 47.41 -28.02 -9.33
CA GLU A 539 47.39 -29.33 -9.98
C GLU A 539 46.65 -30.44 -9.23
N ASN A 540 46.24 -31.42 -10.03
CA ASN A 540 45.73 -32.73 -9.65
C ASN A 540 46.72 -33.55 -8.81
N LYS A 541 46.19 -34.32 -7.86
CA LYS A 541 46.73 -35.63 -7.46
C LYS A 541 45.66 -36.70 -7.70
N ASN A 542 45.91 -37.56 -8.69
CA ASN A 542 45.24 -38.85 -8.87
C ASN A 542 45.69 -39.83 -7.78
N VAL A 543 44.80 -40.72 -7.28
CA VAL A 543 45.06 -42.17 -7.15
C VAL A 543 43.73 -42.96 -7.12
N SER A 544 43.66 -43.93 -8.06
CA SER A 544 42.96 -45.24 -8.10
C SER A 544 41.44 -45.39 -8.26
N GLN A 545 41.08 -45.96 -9.42
CA GLN A 545 39.88 -46.77 -9.72
C GLN A 545 39.85 -48.11 -8.97
N LYS A 546 38.64 -48.56 -8.61
CA LYS A 546 38.23 -49.97 -8.63
C LYS A 546 36.73 -50.05 -8.97
N ASP A 547 36.41 -50.88 -9.95
CA ASP A 547 35.07 -51.21 -10.44
C ASP A 547 34.23 -52.00 -9.41
N ALA A 548 32.91 -51.79 -9.40
CA ALA A 548 31.89 -52.87 -9.37
C ALA A 548 30.43 -52.34 -9.45
N SER A 549 29.74 -52.79 -10.51
CA SER A 549 28.32 -53.21 -10.61
C SER A 549 27.16 -52.27 -10.25
N THR A 550 26.39 -51.99 -11.30
CA THR A 550 24.95 -51.71 -11.43
C THR A 550 24.02 -52.33 -10.38
N SER A 551 23.14 -51.51 -9.81
CA SER A 551 21.73 -51.86 -9.55
C SER A 551 20.87 -50.59 -9.52
N ASP A 552 19.69 -50.70 -10.14
CA ASP A 552 18.69 -49.66 -10.35
C ASP A 552 18.26 -48.95 -9.06
N LEU A 553 18.33 -47.62 -9.08
CA LEU A 553 17.59 -46.74 -8.19
C LEU A 553 16.91 -45.68 -9.05
N THR A 554 15.62 -45.90 -9.32
CA THR A 554 14.70 -44.87 -9.81
C THR A 554 14.65 -43.75 -8.78
N LEU A 555 15.43 -42.70 -9.02
CA LEU A 555 15.33 -41.40 -8.36
C LEU A 555 14.08 -40.69 -8.88
N THR A 556 13.00 -40.75 -8.11
CA THR A 556 11.96 -39.71 -8.15
C THR A 556 12.59 -38.40 -7.68
N VAL A 557 12.84 -37.50 -8.63
CA VAL A 557 13.32 -36.14 -8.33
C VAL A 557 12.11 -35.32 -7.88
N GLU A 558 11.86 -35.33 -6.56
CA GLU A 558 11.04 -34.31 -5.91
C GLU A 558 11.85 -33.02 -5.84
N GLY A 559 11.56 -32.08 -6.75
CA GLY A 559 12.16 -30.76 -6.73
C GLY A 559 11.47 -29.88 -5.69
N THR A 560 12.06 -29.73 -4.51
CA THR A 560 11.70 -28.69 -3.54
C THR A 560 12.46 -27.41 -3.87
N ALA A 561 11.81 -26.48 -4.57
CA ALA A 561 12.29 -25.10 -4.68
C ALA A 561 11.60 -24.25 -3.60
N ASP A 562 12.39 -23.50 -2.83
CA ASP A 562 11.86 -22.50 -1.89
C ASP A 562 11.32 -21.31 -2.68
N LEU A 563 10.04 -21.40 -3.05
CA LEU A 563 9.31 -20.39 -3.83
C LEU A 563 8.73 -19.27 -2.94
N SER A 564 9.08 -19.22 -1.65
CA SER A 564 8.58 -18.18 -0.75
C SER A 564 8.87 -16.77 -1.26
N SER A 565 10.00 -16.57 -1.97
CA SER A 565 10.38 -15.32 -2.65
C SER A 565 9.54 -15.03 -3.90
N TRP A 566 9.21 -16.06 -4.69
CA TRP A 566 8.47 -15.94 -5.96
C TRP A 566 6.95 -15.80 -5.77
N LEU A 567 6.39 -16.44 -4.74
CA LEU A 567 4.96 -16.42 -4.42
C LEU A 567 4.53 -15.12 -3.73
N HIS A 568 5.46 -14.43 -3.06
CA HIS A 568 5.19 -13.20 -2.32
C HIS A 568 5.68 -11.94 -3.04
N GLY A 569 5.91 -12.00 -4.35
CA GLY A 569 6.25 -10.81 -5.15
C GLY A 569 7.59 -10.19 -4.80
N ILE A 570 8.69 -10.93 -4.95
CA ILE A 570 10.06 -10.39 -5.02
C ILE A 570 10.84 -11.08 -6.14
N SER A 571 11.48 -10.27 -6.98
CA SER A 571 12.50 -10.70 -7.94
C SER A 571 13.85 -10.92 -7.25
N LEU A 572 14.55 -11.97 -7.70
CA LEU A 572 15.89 -12.38 -7.27
C LEU A 572 16.96 -11.30 -7.55
N ASN A 573 17.88 -11.16 -6.57
CA ASN A 573 19.25 -10.61 -6.57
C ASN A 573 19.58 -9.34 -7.37
#